data_AF-K2DPW2-F1
#
_entry.id   AF-K2DPW2-F1
#
_cell.length_a   1.000
_cell.length_b   1.000
_cell.length_c   1.000
_cell.angle_alpha   90.00
_cell.angle_beta   90.00
_cell.angle_gamma   90.00
#
_symmetry.space_group_name_H-M   'P 1'
#
loop_
_entity.id
_entity.type
_entity.pdbx_description
1 polymer ?
#
loop_
_entity_poly.entity_id
_entity_poly.type
_entity_poly.pdbx_seq_one_letter_code
_entity_poly.pdbx_strand_id
1 'polypeptide(L)'
;MADQMALIAGGDLTVKIEPYGDKDELGHSMVKMTGDLHQIIQQLEENAGELNTSSLLLANAASESSEAINQIARTIQQVASGINQQTESVNKTALSVEQMTRAIDGVAHGAQEQASATNQAAEITNQISNVINQVAGNAEAVVRESEQAAAAASEGSKTVTDTLNGMVRIKDKVGQSAAKVQEMGKRSSEIGAITSMIEDIASQTNLLALNAAIEAARAGEAGKGFAVVADEVRKLAERSSTSAREINELVKGIQDTVNEAVLAMEEGASEVEIGLGTAEKAGLALTAIDQVSLRLKKEADAA
;
A
#
# COMPACT_ATOMS: atom_id res chain seq x y z
N MET A 1 -31.91 -34.55 143.28
CA MET A 1 -31.64 -35.48 142.17
C MET A 1 -32.85 -35.68 141.25
N ALA A 2 -34.03 -36.13 141.72
CA ALA A 2 -35.18 -36.39 140.83
C ALA A 2 -35.62 -35.16 139.99
N ASP A 3 -35.75 -33.98 140.62
CA ASP A 3 -36.12 -32.74 139.91
C ASP A 3 -35.03 -32.28 138.92
N GLN A 4 -33.76 -32.45 139.27
CA GLN A 4 -32.63 -32.16 138.38
C GLN A 4 -32.61 -33.08 137.16
N MET A 5 -32.94 -34.37 137.34
CA MET A 5 -33.03 -35.34 136.25
C MET A 5 -34.20 -35.03 135.31
N ALA A 6 -35.33 -34.54 135.84
CA ALA A 6 -36.46 -34.13 135.01
C ALA A 6 -36.12 -32.94 134.10
N LEU A 7 -35.33 -31.98 134.60
CA LEU A 7 -34.86 -30.83 133.82
C LEU A 7 -33.88 -31.25 132.71
N ILE A 8 -32.90 -32.10 133.03
CA ILE A 8 -31.96 -32.67 132.06
C ILE A 8 -32.69 -33.46 130.98
N ALA A 9 -33.67 -34.30 131.36
CA ALA A 9 -34.51 -35.04 130.42
C ALA A 9 -35.38 -34.12 129.55
N GLY A 10 -35.71 -32.92 130.05
CA GLY A 10 -36.36 -31.85 129.30
C GLY A 10 -35.44 -31.07 128.36
N GLY A 11 -34.15 -31.42 128.29
CA GLY A 11 -33.16 -30.78 127.42
C GLY A 11 -32.34 -29.66 128.07
N ASP A 12 -32.56 -29.38 129.35
CA ASP A 12 -31.74 -28.40 130.08
C ASP A 12 -30.48 -29.05 130.67
N LEU A 13 -29.42 -29.06 129.86
CA LEU A 13 -28.09 -29.54 130.24
C LEU A 13 -27.30 -28.54 131.08
N THR A 14 -27.87 -27.38 131.44
CA THR A 14 -27.18 -26.36 132.28
C THR A 14 -27.31 -26.65 133.77
N VAL A 15 -28.13 -27.64 134.13
CA VAL A 15 -28.38 -28.08 135.51
C VAL A 15 -27.14 -28.73 136.11
N LYS A 16 -26.67 -28.22 137.26
CA LYS A 16 -25.53 -28.80 138.00
C LYS A 16 -25.98 -29.98 138.87
N ILE A 17 -25.37 -31.14 138.66
CA ILE A 17 -25.52 -32.32 139.51
C ILE A 17 -24.37 -32.32 140.53
N GLU A 18 -24.70 -32.41 141.81
CA GLU A 18 -23.72 -32.53 142.90
C GLU A 18 -23.74 -33.99 143.43
N PRO A 19 -22.64 -34.75 143.33
CA PRO A 19 -22.55 -36.10 143.88
C PRO A 19 -22.59 -36.08 145.42
N TYR A 20 -23.30 -37.03 146.04
CA TYR A 20 -23.35 -37.20 147.50
C TYR A 20 -22.11 -37.95 148.03
N GLY A 21 -20.92 -37.34 147.85
CA GLY A 21 -19.63 -37.84 148.32
C GLY A 21 -18.92 -38.83 147.38
N ASP A 22 -17.66 -39.19 147.71
CA ASP A 22 -16.72 -39.87 146.81
C ASP A 22 -17.16 -41.28 146.34
N LYS A 23 -18.17 -41.88 146.97
CA LYS A 23 -18.72 -43.21 146.60
C LYS A 23 -20.02 -43.14 145.79
N ASP A 24 -20.50 -41.94 145.46
CA ASP A 24 -21.70 -41.75 144.65
C ASP A 24 -21.39 -41.98 143.16
N GLU A 25 -21.19 -43.26 142.80
CA GLU A 25 -20.90 -43.66 141.42
C GLU A 25 -22.00 -43.23 140.43
N LEU A 26 -23.26 -43.16 140.88
CA LEU A 26 -24.40 -42.69 140.10
C LEU A 26 -24.33 -41.18 139.85
N GLY A 27 -24.10 -40.37 140.89
CA GLY A 27 -23.92 -38.93 140.78
C GLY A 27 -22.73 -38.55 139.89
N HIS A 28 -21.58 -39.21 140.07
CA HIS A 28 -20.40 -39.00 139.21
C HIS A 28 -20.63 -39.44 137.76
N SER A 29 -21.31 -40.58 137.53
CA SER A 29 -21.64 -41.04 136.17
C SER A 29 -22.63 -40.12 135.47
N MET A 30 -23.56 -39.50 136.21
CA MET A 30 -24.54 -38.54 135.67
C MET A 30 -23.91 -37.18 135.37
N VAL A 31 -22.98 -36.70 136.20
CA VAL A 31 -22.14 -35.53 135.87
C VAL A 31 -21.35 -35.78 134.59
N LYS A 32 -20.75 -36.97 134.46
CA LYS A 32 -20.04 -37.35 133.23
C LYS A 32 -20.97 -37.42 132.02
N MET A 33 -22.14 -38.07 132.15
CA MET A 33 -23.13 -38.18 131.08
C MET A 33 -23.66 -36.81 130.64
N THR A 34 -23.97 -35.91 131.58
CA THR A 34 -24.42 -34.55 131.25
C THR A 34 -23.31 -33.72 130.61
N GLY A 35 -22.06 -33.87 131.05
CA GLY A 35 -20.89 -33.26 130.40
C GLY A 35 -20.66 -33.78 128.98
N ASP A 36 -20.70 -35.10 128.79
CA ASP A 36 -20.56 -35.75 127.49
C ASP A 36 -21.71 -35.33 126.55
N LEU A 37 -22.96 -35.26 127.04
CA LEU A 37 -24.10 -34.75 126.28
C LEU A 37 -23.96 -33.27 125.92
N HIS A 38 -23.49 -32.42 126.85
CA HIS A 38 -23.23 -31.02 126.57
C HIS A 38 -22.17 -30.85 125.48
N GLN A 39 -21.09 -31.63 125.55
CA GLN A 39 -20.04 -31.65 124.54
C GLN A 39 -20.55 -32.14 123.18
N ILE A 40 -21.42 -33.17 123.15
CA ILE A 40 -22.05 -33.64 121.91
C ILE A 40 -22.96 -32.56 121.31
N ILE A 41 -23.76 -31.86 122.12
CA ILE A 41 -24.64 -30.79 121.65
C ILE A 41 -23.81 -29.59 121.13
N GLN A 42 -22.73 -29.22 121.81
CA GLN A 42 -21.81 -28.19 121.34
C GLN A 42 -21.16 -28.59 120.01
N GLN A 43 -20.66 -29.83 119.90
CA GLN A 43 -20.11 -30.34 118.64
C GLN A 43 -21.16 -30.42 117.53
N LEU A 44 -22.41 -30.73 117.86
CA LEU A 44 -23.52 -30.76 116.91
C LEU A 44 -23.87 -29.36 116.41
N GLU A 45 -23.84 -28.35 117.30
CA GLU A 45 -24.03 -26.95 116.95
C GLU A 45 -22.90 -26.45 116.03
N GLU A 46 -21.64 -26.75 116.36
CA GLU A 46 -20.47 -26.44 115.52
C GLU A 46 -20.58 -27.13 114.14
N ASN A 47 -20.84 -28.44 114.12
CA ASN A 47 -21.02 -29.19 112.88
C ASN A 47 -22.20 -28.69 112.04
N ALA A 48 -23.31 -28.28 112.68
CA ALA A 48 -24.45 -27.68 111.99
C ALA A 48 -24.11 -26.31 111.40
N GLY A 49 -23.31 -25.51 112.11
CA GLY A 49 -22.75 -24.25 111.60
C GLY A 49 -21.84 -24.47 110.39
N GLU A 50 -20.88 -25.39 110.48
CA GLU A 50 -19.99 -25.76 109.37
C GLU A 50 -20.75 -26.33 108.17
N LEU A 51 -21.78 -27.16 108.42
CA LEU A 51 -22.65 -27.70 107.37
C LEU A 51 -23.45 -26.60 106.68
N ASN A 52 -23.95 -25.62 107.44
CA ASN A 52 -24.67 -24.48 106.89
C ASN A 52 -23.73 -23.62 106.00
N THR A 53 -22.51 -23.33 106.47
CA THR A 53 -21.50 -22.64 105.66
C THR A 53 -21.12 -23.43 104.40
N SER A 54 -20.89 -24.73 104.52
CA SER A 54 -20.58 -25.62 103.40
C SER A 54 -21.71 -25.68 102.37
N SER A 55 -22.97 -25.69 102.84
CA SER A 55 -24.15 -25.67 101.98
C SER A 55 -24.28 -24.34 101.22
N LEU A 56 -23.99 -23.21 101.88
CA LEU A 56 -23.96 -21.89 101.23
C LEU A 56 -22.85 -21.81 100.17
N LEU A 57 -21.65 -22.31 100.45
CA LEU A 57 -20.55 -22.38 99.48
C LEU A 57 -20.91 -23.25 98.28
N LEU A 58 -21.52 -24.42 98.50
CA LEU A 58 -21.99 -25.31 97.44
C LEU A 58 -23.07 -24.65 96.58
N ALA A 59 -24.02 -23.93 97.20
CA ALA A 59 -25.06 -23.21 96.49
C ALA A 59 -24.47 -22.11 95.58
N ASN A 60 -23.48 -21.36 96.07
CA ASN A 60 -22.77 -20.36 95.27
C ASN A 60 -22.00 -21.00 94.10
N ALA A 61 -21.24 -22.07 94.37
CA ALA A 61 -20.51 -22.79 93.33
C ALA A 61 -21.45 -23.40 92.26
N ALA A 62 -22.62 -23.90 92.67
CA ALA A 62 -23.65 -24.39 91.75
C ALA A 62 -24.23 -23.24 90.89
N SER A 63 -24.44 -22.06 91.48
CA SER A 63 -24.88 -20.87 90.74
C SER A 63 -23.85 -20.42 89.71
N GLU A 64 -22.57 -20.30 90.10
CA GLU A 64 -21.47 -19.96 89.19
C GLU A 64 -21.32 -21.01 88.07
N SER A 65 -21.42 -22.29 88.39
CA SER A 65 -21.40 -23.36 87.39
C SER A 65 -22.57 -23.26 86.42
N SER A 66 -23.77 -22.89 86.89
CA SER A 66 -24.93 -22.67 86.03
C SER A 66 -24.72 -21.50 85.06
N GLU A 67 -24.14 -20.40 85.54
CA GLU A 67 -23.77 -19.26 84.69
C GLU A 67 -22.72 -19.65 83.64
N ALA A 68 -21.68 -20.40 84.04
CA ALA A 68 -20.65 -20.89 83.14
C ALA A 68 -21.23 -21.85 82.06
N ILE A 69 -22.14 -22.75 82.44
CA ILE A 69 -22.85 -23.65 81.50
C ILE A 69 -23.66 -22.82 80.50
N ASN A 70 -24.39 -21.80 80.96
CA ASN A 70 -25.14 -20.92 80.08
C ASN A 70 -24.22 -20.16 79.11
N GLN A 71 -23.05 -19.70 79.56
CA GLN A 71 -22.06 -19.05 78.70
C GLN A 71 -21.47 -20.02 77.66
N ILE A 72 -21.16 -21.26 78.05
CA ILE A 72 -20.70 -22.32 77.14
C ILE A 72 -21.77 -22.60 76.09
N ALA A 73 -23.04 -22.74 76.49
CA ALA A 73 -24.14 -22.99 75.56
C ALA A 73 -24.28 -21.87 74.52
N ARG A 74 -24.19 -20.59 74.93
CA ARG A 74 -24.18 -19.45 74.01
C ARG A 74 -23.00 -19.48 73.05
N THR A 75 -21.80 -19.81 73.55
CA THR A 75 -20.59 -19.90 72.73
C THR A 75 -20.71 -21.02 71.69
N ILE A 76 -21.25 -22.19 72.06
CA ILE A 76 -21.51 -23.30 71.14
C ILE A 76 -22.49 -22.88 70.05
N GLN A 77 -23.57 -22.15 70.39
CA GLN A 77 -24.51 -21.62 69.39
C GLN A 77 -23.84 -20.64 68.43
N GLN A 78 -22.97 -19.75 68.92
CA GLN A 78 -22.19 -18.84 68.08
C GLN A 78 -21.23 -19.59 67.16
N VAL A 79 -20.53 -20.61 67.67
CA VAL A 79 -19.64 -21.47 66.87
C VAL A 79 -20.44 -22.20 65.79
N ALA A 80 -21.59 -22.78 66.11
CA ALA A 80 -22.45 -23.46 65.14
C ALA A 80 -22.93 -22.49 64.03
N SER A 81 -23.32 -21.27 64.40
CA SER A 81 -23.65 -20.22 63.42
C SER A 81 -22.45 -19.86 62.54
N GLY A 82 -21.25 -19.74 63.13
CA GLY A 82 -20.02 -19.49 62.41
C GLY A 82 -19.67 -20.61 61.42
N ILE A 83 -19.88 -21.88 61.80
CA ILE A 83 -19.69 -23.04 60.92
C ILE A 83 -20.66 -23.02 59.74
N ASN A 84 -21.92 -22.64 59.95
CA ASN A 84 -22.88 -22.50 58.85
C ASN A 84 -22.44 -21.42 57.84
N GLN A 85 -22.00 -20.26 58.34
CA GLN A 85 -21.49 -19.18 57.49
C GLN A 85 -20.20 -19.57 56.76
N GLN A 86 -19.31 -20.30 57.44
CA GLN A 86 -18.08 -20.83 56.84
C GLN A 86 -18.40 -21.82 55.71
N THR A 87 -19.40 -22.69 55.91
CA THR A 87 -19.86 -23.65 54.90
C THR A 87 -20.39 -22.94 53.65
N GLU A 88 -21.18 -21.87 53.83
CA GLU A 88 -21.64 -21.05 52.70
C GLU A 88 -20.46 -20.40 51.95
N SER A 89 -19.48 -19.89 52.69
CA SER A 89 -18.28 -19.26 52.12
C SER A 89 -17.41 -20.25 51.34
N VAL A 90 -17.26 -21.48 51.84
CA VAL A 90 -16.55 -22.58 51.16
C VAL A 90 -17.27 -22.96 49.86
N ASN A 91 -18.61 -23.07 49.89
CA ASN A 91 -19.39 -23.36 48.69
C ASN A 91 -19.24 -22.27 47.62
N LYS A 92 -19.28 -20.98 48.02
CA LYS A 92 -19.01 -19.86 47.12
C LYS A 92 -17.60 -19.93 46.53
N THR A 93 -16.61 -20.26 47.35
CA THR A 93 -15.22 -20.41 46.91
C THR A 93 -15.08 -21.54 45.89
N ALA A 94 -15.72 -22.68 46.11
CA ALA A 94 -15.71 -23.80 45.17
C ALA A 94 -16.29 -23.40 43.80
N LEU A 95 -17.42 -22.68 43.78
CA LEU A 95 -18.01 -22.16 42.53
C LEU A 95 -17.08 -21.18 41.81
N SER A 96 -16.39 -20.29 42.54
CA SER A 96 -15.41 -19.38 41.95
C SER A 96 -14.21 -20.11 41.36
N VAL A 97 -13.75 -21.20 41.99
CA VAL A 97 -12.68 -22.06 41.45
C VAL A 97 -13.14 -22.76 40.16
N GLU A 98 -14.36 -23.26 40.10
CA GLU A 98 -14.91 -23.85 38.86
C GLU A 98 -14.97 -22.83 37.71
N GLN A 99 -15.42 -21.60 38.00
CA GLN A 99 -15.43 -20.51 37.02
C GLN A 99 -14.01 -20.15 36.55
N MET A 100 -13.05 -20.12 37.48
CA MET A 100 -11.65 -19.85 37.17
C MET A 100 -11.06 -20.93 36.25
N THR A 101 -11.35 -22.21 36.50
CA THR A 101 -10.91 -23.31 35.63
C THR A 101 -11.42 -23.14 34.20
N ARG A 102 -12.69 -22.75 34.03
CA ARG A 102 -13.25 -22.48 32.68
C ARG A 102 -12.57 -21.28 32.00
N ALA A 103 -12.28 -20.23 32.76
CA ALA A 103 -11.57 -19.06 32.23
C ALA A 103 -10.15 -19.44 31.79
N ILE A 104 -9.43 -20.24 32.59
CA ILE A 104 -8.09 -20.75 32.25
C ILE A 104 -8.12 -21.60 30.97
N ASP A 105 -9.12 -22.48 30.83
CA ASP A 105 -9.29 -23.28 29.62
C ASP A 105 -9.53 -22.40 28.38
N GLY A 106 -10.36 -21.36 28.51
CA GLY A 106 -10.56 -20.37 27.45
C GLY A 106 -9.28 -19.61 27.08
N VAL A 107 -8.48 -19.23 28.07
CA VAL A 107 -7.16 -18.59 27.85
C VAL A 107 -6.20 -19.53 27.14
N ALA A 108 -6.16 -20.81 27.52
CA ALA A 108 -5.31 -21.81 26.88
C ALA A 108 -5.69 -22.02 25.40
N HIS A 109 -6.99 -22.12 25.09
CA HIS A 109 -7.47 -22.20 23.72
C HIS A 109 -7.11 -20.93 22.92
N GLY A 110 -7.35 -19.74 23.47
CA GLY A 110 -6.99 -18.48 22.82
C GLY A 110 -5.48 -18.34 22.57
N ALA A 111 -4.64 -18.79 23.50
CA ALA A 111 -3.19 -18.81 23.32
C ALA A 111 -2.75 -19.76 22.19
N GLN A 112 -3.42 -20.90 22.04
CA GLN A 112 -3.16 -21.84 20.95
C GLN A 112 -3.54 -21.26 19.58
N GLU A 113 -4.70 -20.59 19.50
CA GLU A 113 -5.12 -19.88 18.28
C GLU A 113 -4.14 -18.75 17.92
N GLN A 114 -3.72 -17.97 18.92
CA GLN A 114 -2.75 -16.89 18.74
C GLN A 114 -1.39 -17.42 18.26
N ALA A 115 -0.92 -18.55 18.80
CA ALA A 115 0.32 -19.19 18.35
C ALA A 115 0.22 -19.63 16.87
N SER A 116 -0.91 -20.20 16.47
CA SER A 116 -1.18 -20.58 15.08
C SER A 116 -1.19 -19.35 14.15
N ALA A 117 -1.90 -18.29 14.53
CA ALA A 117 -1.94 -17.04 13.76
C ALA A 117 -0.56 -16.38 13.64
N THR A 118 0.26 -16.45 14.69
CA THR A 118 1.64 -15.94 14.68
C THR A 118 2.52 -16.72 13.70
N ASN A 119 2.39 -18.05 13.66
CA ASN A 119 3.12 -18.88 12.69
C ASN A 119 2.71 -18.55 11.24
N GLN A 120 1.42 -18.36 10.98
CA GLN A 120 0.93 -17.93 9.67
C GLN A 120 1.46 -16.55 9.28
N ALA A 121 1.48 -15.60 10.22
CA ALA A 121 2.04 -14.26 9.98
C ALA A 121 3.54 -14.32 9.65
N ALA A 122 4.30 -15.20 10.32
CA ALA A 122 5.71 -15.41 10.02
C ALA A 122 5.93 -16.00 8.60
N GLU A 123 5.08 -16.94 8.18
CA GLU A 123 5.11 -17.49 6.82
C GLU A 123 4.83 -16.41 5.76
N ILE A 124 3.79 -15.60 5.97
CA ILE A 124 3.45 -14.48 5.07
C ILE A 124 4.59 -13.47 5.02
N THR A 125 5.24 -13.17 6.15
CA THR A 125 6.38 -12.24 6.19
C THR A 125 7.57 -12.76 5.37
N ASN A 126 7.83 -14.06 5.39
CA ASN A 126 8.84 -14.68 4.52
C ASN A 126 8.46 -14.59 3.03
N GLN A 127 7.18 -14.81 2.70
CA GLN A 127 6.69 -14.64 1.33
C GLN A 127 6.84 -13.19 0.85
N ILE A 128 6.49 -12.20 1.69
CA ILE A 128 6.67 -10.78 1.39
C ILE A 128 8.15 -10.47 1.14
N SER A 129 9.06 -11.01 1.95
CA SER A 129 10.50 -10.81 1.76
C SER A 129 10.98 -11.32 0.39
N ASN A 130 10.48 -12.48 -0.06
CA ASN A 130 10.78 -13.00 -1.39
C ASN A 130 10.22 -12.11 -2.51
N VAL A 131 8.99 -11.60 -2.35
CA VAL A 131 8.39 -10.68 -3.33
C VAL A 131 9.16 -9.37 -3.39
N ILE A 132 9.62 -8.82 -2.26
CA ILE A 132 10.46 -7.62 -2.21
C ILE A 132 11.76 -7.84 -2.99
N ASN A 133 12.44 -8.97 -2.80
CA ASN A 133 13.64 -9.31 -3.56
C ASN A 133 13.38 -9.42 -5.07
N GLN A 134 12.23 -10.00 -5.47
CA GLN A 134 11.84 -10.08 -6.87
C GLN A 134 11.53 -8.69 -7.45
N VAL A 135 10.85 -7.82 -6.70
CA VAL A 135 10.58 -6.44 -7.11
C VAL A 135 11.87 -5.65 -7.27
N ALA A 136 12.84 -5.82 -6.37
CA ALA A 136 14.16 -5.20 -6.49
C ALA A 136 14.89 -5.66 -7.76
N GLY A 137 14.92 -6.97 -8.04
CA GLY A 137 15.52 -7.50 -9.27
C GLY A 137 14.83 -7.01 -10.55
N ASN A 138 13.50 -6.88 -10.53
CA ASN A 138 12.74 -6.30 -11.64
C ASN A 138 13.04 -4.81 -11.82
N ALA A 139 13.19 -4.05 -10.74
CA ALA A 139 13.56 -2.63 -10.81
C ALA A 139 14.94 -2.44 -11.46
N GLU A 140 15.93 -3.26 -11.10
CA GLU A 140 17.24 -3.25 -11.76
C GLU A 140 17.16 -3.58 -13.26
N ALA A 141 16.29 -4.52 -13.65
CA ALA A 141 16.07 -4.84 -15.05
C ALA A 141 15.48 -3.64 -15.82
N VAL A 142 14.49 -2.95 -15.25
CA VAL A 142 13.88 -1.74 -15.83
C VAL A 142 14.91 -0.62 -16.01
N VAL A 143 15.84 -0.44 -15.06
CA VAL A 143 16.94 0.53 -15.21
C VAL A 143 17.82 0.19 -16.39
N ARG A 144 18.26 -1.07 -16.51
CA ARG A 144 19.09 -1.52 -17.65
C ARG A 144 18.37 -1.34 -18.99
N GLU A 145 17.08 -1.68 -19.07
CA GLU A 145 16.29 -1.49 -20.29
C GLU A 145 16.10 0.00 -20.62
N SER A 146 15.91 0.85 -19.61
CA SER A 146 15.79 2.31 -19.79
C SER A 146 17.08 2.93 -20.34
N GLU A 147 18.24 2.46 -19.87
CA GLU A 147 19.55 2.87 -20.41
C GLU A 147 19.72 2.45 -21.87
N GLN A 148 19.32 1.23 -22.23
CA GLN A 148 19.33 0.78 -23.62
C GLN A 148 18.38 1.61 -24.50
N ALA A 149 17.18 1.92 -24.00
CA ALA A 149 16.24 2.78 -24.68
C ALA A 149 16.78 4.21 -24.89
N ALA A 150 17.48 4.79 -23.90
CA ALA A 150 18.14 6.09 -24.02
C ALA A 150 19.23 6.06 -25.10
N ALA A 151 20.08 5.02 -25.09
CA ALA A 151 21.13 4.86 -26.09
C ALA A 151 20.55 4.74 -27.52
N ALA A 152 19.51 3.91 -27.69
CA ALA A 152 18.83 3.76 -28.98
C ALA A 152 18.13 5.06 -29.42
N ALA A 153 17.51 5.79 -28.50
CA ALA A 153 16.88 7.08 -28.80
C ALA A 153 17.91 8.15 -29.21
N SER A 154 19.07 8.19 -28.53
CA SER A 154 20.17 9.08 -28.86
C SER A 154 20.76 8.77 -30.24
N GLU A 155 20.95 7.48 -30.58
CA GLU A 155 21.42 7.07 -31.90
C GLU A 155 20.39 7.37 -33.00
N GLY A 156 19.10 7.13 -32.72
CA GLY A 156 18.01 7.51 -33.61
C GLY A 156 17.96 9.02 -33.85
N SER A 157 18.15 9.83 -32.81
CA SER A 157 18.12 11.30 -32.90
C SER A 157 19.24 11.82 -33.80
N LYS A 158 20.43 11.22 -33.70
CA LYS A 158 21.55 11.50 -34.61
C LYS A 158 21.21 11.14 -36.05
N THR A 159 20.63 9.97 -36.28
CA THR A 159 20.22 9.52 -37.62
C THR A 159 19.16 10.44 -38.24
N VAL A 160 18.19 10.90 -37.45
CA VAL A 160 17.19 11.88 -37.88
C VAL A 160 17.82 13.22 -38.22
N THR A 161 18.79 13.69 -37.43
CA THR A 161 19.54 14.92 -37.69
C THR A 161 20.32 14.84 -39.01
N ASP A 162 20.98 13.71 -39.27
CA ASP A 162 21.68 13.46 -40.53
C ASP A 162 20.71 13.42 -41.73
N THR A 163 19.53 12.86 -41.52
CA THR A 163 18.45 12.83 -42.53
C THR A 163 17.92 14.23 -42.83
N LEU A 164 17.69 15.07 -41.81
CA LEU A 164 17.29 16.48 -41.97
C LEU A 164 18.32 17.25 -42.80
N ASN A 165 19.61 17.09 -42.47
CA ASN A 165 20.70 17.69 -43.24
C ASN A 165 20.73 17.19 -44.69
N GLY A 166 20.44 15.90 -44.91
CA GLY A 166 20.29 15.31 -46.24
C GLY A 166 19.16 15.93 -47.05
N MET A 167 17.99 16.09 -46.45
CA MET A 167 16.82 16.68 -47.10
C MET A 167 17.03 18.16 -47.46
N VAL A 168 17.70 18.94 -46.61
CA VAL A 168 18.09 20.33 -46.95
C VAL A 168 18.97 20.36 -48.20
N ARG A 169 19.96 19.45 -48.31
CA ARG A 169 20.80 19.35 -49.51
C ARG A 169 19.99 18.94 -50.75
N ILE A 170 18.99 18.07 -50.60
CA ILE A 170 18.10 17.69 -51.69
C ILE A 170 17.27 18.88 -52.15
N LYS A 171 16.65 19.63 -51.22
CA LYS A 171 15.88 20.85 -51.51
C LYS A 171 16.69 21.85 -52.33
N ASP A 172 17.94 22.10 -51.92
CA ASP A 172 18.86 22.97 -52.66
C ASP A 172 19.17 22.44 -54.07
N LYS A 173 19.39 21.13 -54.22
CA LYS A 173 19.70 20.51 -55.52
C LYS A 173 18.51 20.48 -56.47
N VAL A 174 17.30 20.29 -55.96
CA VAL A 174 16.06 20.41 -56.73
C VAL A 174 15.87 21.85 -57.19
N GLY A 175 16.05 22.84 -56.30
CA GLY A 175 15.97 24.26 -56.67
C GLY A 175 16.99 24.68 -57.73
N GLN A 176 18.23 24.20 -57.64
CA GLN A 176 19.25 24.42 -58.67
C GLN A 176 18.86 23.79 -60.01
N SER A 177 18.30 22.58 -59.99
CA SER A 177 17.83 21.88 -61.20
C SER A 177 16.67 22.63 -61.85
N ALA A 178 15.70 23.09 -61.05
CA ALA A 178 14.56 23.86 -61.53
C ALA A 178 15.00 25.14 -62.25
N ALA A 179 15.93 25.89 -61.65
CA ALA A 179 16.50 27.09 -62.27
C ALA A 179 17.18 26.78 -63.63
N LYS A 180 17.89 25.64 -63.74
CA LYS A 180 18.57 25.26 -64.99
C LYS A 180 17.60 24.82 -66.08
N VAL A 181 16.56 24.08 -65.70
CA VAL A 181 15.48 23.67 -66.62
C VAL A 181 14.69 24.89 -67.11
N GLN A 182 14.44 25.86 -66.23
CA GLN A 182 13.80 27.13 -66.60
C GLN A 182 14.68 27.96 -67.56
N GLU A 183 16.01 27.97 -67.36
CA GLU A 183 16.95 28.56 -68.33
C GLU A 183 16.88 27.86 -69.69
N MET A 184 16.78 26.52 -69.70
CA MET A 184 16.56 25.76 -70.94
C MET A 184 15.25 26.15 -71.63
N GLY A 185 14.16 26.32 -70.89
CA GLY A 185 12.88 26.81 -71.42
C GLY A 185 13.01 28.16 -72.12
N LYS A 186 13.74 29.10 -71.50
CA LYS A 186 14.02 30.41 -72.10
C LYS A 186 14.82 30.27 -73.40
N ARG A 187 15.88 29.46 -73.42
CA ARG A 187 16.69 29.22 -74.64
C ARG A 187 15.87 28.53 -75.73
N SER A 188 14.99 27.60 -75.39
CA SER A 188 14.06 26.98 -76.35
C SER A 188 13.09 28.00 -76.93
N SER A 189 12.60 28.96 -76.14
CA SER A 189 11.79 30.08 -76.64
C SER A 189 12.57 30.98 -77.62
N GLU A 190 13.83 31.28 -77.32
CA GLU A 190 14.71 32.02 -78.24
C GLU A 190 14.94 31.26 -79.55
N ILE A 191 15.18 29.94 -79.50
CA ILE A 191 15.29 29.10 -80.70
C ILE A 191 13.99 29.11 -81.50
N GLY A 192 12.83 29.00 -80.84
CA GLY A 192 11.52 29.05 -81.49
C GLY A 192 11.28 30.35 -82.25
N ALA A 193 11.71 31.48 -81.70
CA ALA A 193 11.65 32.78 -82.38
C ALA A 193 12.56 32.83 -83.62
N ILE A 194 13.76 32.26 -83.53
CA ILE A 194 14.70 32.16 -84.66
C ILE A 194 14.13 31.26 -85.76
N THR A 195 13.56 30.11 -85.41
CA THR A 195 12.99 29.17 -86.40
C THR A 195 11.76 29.76 -87.09
N SER A 196 10.93 30.52 -86.38
CA SER A 196 9.83 31.27 -86.97
C SER A 196 10.33 32.32 -87.97
N MET A 197 11.40 33.04 -87.63
CA MET A 197 12.02 34.01 -88.54
C MET A 197 12.61 33.33 -89.78
N ILE A 198 13.21 32.15 -89.64
CA ILE A 198 13.72 31.38 -90.79
C ILE A 198 12.57 30.92 -91.70
N GLU A 199 11.44 30.49 -91.13
CA GLU A 199 10.24 30.13 -91.89
C GLU A 199 9.72 31.33 -92.71
N ASP A 200 9.67 32.52 -92.10
CA ASP A 200 9.28 33.77 -92.77
C ASP A 200 10.25 34.14 -93.90
N ILE A 201 11.57 34.07 -93.65
CA ILE A 201 12.60 34.33 -94.66
C ILE A 201 12.50 33.32 -95.82
N ALA A 202 12.30 32.04 -95.51
CA ALA A 202 12.15 30.99 -96.52
C ALA A 202 10.89 31.24 -97.38
N SER A 203 9.78 31.64 -96.76
CA SER A 203 8.54 32.00 -97.47
C SER A 203 8.74 33.23 -98.38
N GLN A 204 9.41 34.28 -97.91
CA GLN A 204 9.76 35.45 -98.72
C GLN A 204 10.71 35.10 -99.86
N THR A 205 11.71 34.25 -99.60
CA THR A 205 12.68 33.79 -100.61
C THR A 205 11.99 32.96 -101.69
N ASN A 206 11.02 32.12 -101.30
CA ASN A 206 10.20 31.34 -102.23
C ASN A 206 9.38 32.26 -103.16
N LEU A 207 8.78 33.32 -102.60
CA LEU A 207 8.06 34.34 -103.37
C LEU A 207 8.97 35.14 -104.32
N LEU A 208 10.16 35.53 -103.86
CA LEU A 208 11.16 36.22 -104.68
C LEU A 208 11.66 35.33 -105.82
N ALA A 209 11.93 34.05 -105.54
CA ALA A 209 12.35 33.07 -106.53
C ALA A 209 11.26 32.79 -107.56
N LEU A 210 9.99 32.73 -107.14
CA LEU A 210 8.85 32.60 -108.06
C LEU A 210 8.75 33.81 -109.00
N ASN A 211 8.87 35.03 -108.47
CA ASN A 211 8.87 36.25 -109.28
C ASN A 211 10.04 36.29 -110.27
N ALA A 212 11.23 35.86 -109.84
CA ALA A 212 12.41 35.74 -110.70
C ALA A 212 12.23 34.68 -111.80
N ALA A 213 11.61 33.54 -111.50
CA ALA A 213 11.30 32.50 -112.48
C ALA A 213 10.28 32.98 -113.54
N ILE A 214 9.26 33.74 -113.11
CA ILE A 214 8.28 34.37 -114.02
C ILE A 214 8.99 35.36 -114.97
N GLU A 215 9.83 36.25 -114.43
CA GLU A 215 10.50 37.27 -115.25
C GLU A 215 11.58 36.65 -116.16
N ALA A 216 12.25 35.58 -115.73
CA ALA A 216 13.15 34.79 -116.55
C ALA A 216 12.42 34.07 -117.71
N ALA A 217 11.22 33.54 -117.48
CA ALA A 217 10.37 32.99 -118.54
C ALA A 217 9.92 34.08 -119.54
N ARG A 218 9.71 35.31 -119.04
CA ARG A 218 9.32 36.48 -119.83
C ARG A 218 10.43 36.98 -120.77
N ALA A 219 11.69 36.82 -120.38
CA ALA A 219 12.87 37.17 -121.17
C ALA A 219 13.21 36.15 -122.29
N GLY A 220 12.45 35.05 -122.42
CA GLY A 220 12.59 34.08 -123.51
C GLY A 220 13.93 33.33 -123.50
N GLU A 221 14.58 33.22 -124.67
CA GLU A 221 15.86 32.49 -124.83
C GLU A 221 17.00 33.04 -123.95
N ALA A 222 17.03 34.35 -123.70
CA ALA A 222 18.06 34.99 -122.86
C ALA A 222 17.90 34.70 -121.35
N GLY A 223 16.69 34.33 -120.91
CA GLY A 223 16.36 34.08 -119.50
C GLY A 223 16.48 32.61 -119.06
N LYS A 224 16.70 31.66 -119.98
CA LYS A 224 16.74 30.22 -119.68
C LYS A 224 17.69 29.85 -118.53
N GLY A 225 18.90 30.43 -118.49
CA GLY A 225 19.85 30.18 -117.42
C GLY A 225 19.38 30.72 -116.06
N PHE A 226 18.76 31.89 -116.04
CA PHE A 226 18.18 32.49 -114.83
C PHE A 226 16.94 31.74 -114.33
N ALA A 227 16.11 31.20 -115.23
CA ALA A 227 14.94 30.41 -114.87
C ALA A 227 15.31 29.13 -114.11
N VAL A 228 16.38 28.45 -114.51
CA VAL A 228 16.90 27.26 -113.80
C VAL A 228 17.38 27.61 -112.40
N VAL A 229 18.14 28.71 -112.26
CA VAL A 229 18.61 29.17 -110.94
C VAL A 229 17.45 29.58 -110.04
N ALA A 230 16.45 30.30 -110.58
CA ALA A 230 15.28 30.72 -109.83
C ALA A 230 14.45 29.52 -109.32
N ASP A 231 14.26 28.48 -110.14
CA ASP A 231 13.52 27.28 -109.71
C ASP A 231 14.31 26.44 -108.69
N GLU A 232 15.65 26.44 -108.74
CA GLU A 232 16.50 25.80 -107.72
C GLU A 232 16.45 26.55 -106.38
N VAL A 233 16.49 27.90 -106.41
CA VAL A 233 16.31 28.75 -105.21
C VAL A 233 14.91 28.54 -104.62
N ARG A 234 13.87 28.43 -105.48
CA ARG A 234 12.50 28.15 -105.06
C ARG A 234 12.39 26.83 -104.30
N LYS A 235 12.95 25.74 -104.85
CA LYS A 235 13.02 24.43 -104.17
C LYS A 235 13.81 24.49 -102.87
N LEU A 236 14.92 25.23 -102.82
CA LEU A 236 15.72 25.37 -101.61
C LEU A 236 14.96 26.15 -100.52
N ALA A 237 14.18 27.16 -100.92
CA ALA A 237 13.32 27.93 -100.04
C ALA A 237 12.13 27.09 -99.51
N GLU A 238 11.45 26.31 -100.36
CA GLU A 238 10.43 25.34 -99.93
C GLU A 238 11.01 24.32 -98.93
N ARG A 239 12.18 23.74 -99.22
CA ARG A 239 12.86 22.83 -98.27
C ARG A 239 13.21 23.51 -96.96
N SER A 240 13.70 24.74 -97.00
CA SER A 240 14.06 25.50 -95.79
C SER A 240 12.84 25.83 -94.94
N SER A 241 11.71 26.17 -95.57
CA SER A 241 10.44 26.42 -94.88
C SER A 241 9.93 25.16 -94.18
N THR A 242 9.92 24.02 -94.89
CA THR A 242 9.50 22.73 -94.30
C THR A 242 10.40 22.33 -93.13
N SER A 243 11.72 22.42 -93.27
CA SER A 243 12.64 22.13 -92.17
C SER A 243 12.51 23.09 -91.00
N ALA A 244 12.29 24.39 -91.25
CA ALA A 244 12.05 25.36 -90.17
C ALA A 244 10.79 25.01 -89.37
N ARG A 245 9.73 24.56 -90.05
CA ARG A 245 8.47 24.13 -89.43
C ARG A 245 8.64 22.87 -88.59
N GLU A 246 9.36 21.86 -89.09
CA GLU A 246 9.71 20.65 -88.34
C GLU A 246 10.52 20.98 -87.07
N ILE A 247 11.49 21.90 -87.15
CA ILE A 247 12.24 22.34 -85.97
C ILE A 247 11.32 23.07 -84.99
N ASN A 248 10.39 23.90 -85.47
CA ASN A 248 9.45 24.63 -84.62
C ASN A 248 8.53 23.67 -83.83
N GLU A 249 8.07 22.58 -84.47
CA GLU A 249 7.32 21.51 -83.77
C GLU A 249 8.17 20.81 -82.70
N LEU A 250 9.43 20.50 -82.99
CA LEU A 250 10.36 19.92 -82.00
C LEU A 250 10.62 20.87 -80.82
N VAL A 251 10.83 22.16 -81.09
CA VAL A 251 11.03 23.19 -80.05
C VAL A 251 9.81 23.31 -79.16
N LYS A 252 8.60 23.26 -79.73
CA LYS A 252 7.36 23.28 -78.96
C LYS A 252 7.24 22.07 -78.04
N GLY A 253 7.56 20.86 -78.54
CA GLY A 253 7.62 19.66 -77.71
C GLY A 253 8.64 19.76 -76.57
N ILE A 254 9.80 20.40 -76.80
CA ILE A 254 10.79 20.67 -75.75
C ILE A 254 10.23 21.65 -74.71
N GLN A 255 9.53 22.71 -75.13
CA GLN A 255 8.91 23.67 -74.21
C GLN A 255 7.86 23.02 -73.32
N ASP A 256 7.00 22.17 -73.88
CA ASP A 256 5.99 21.42 -73.12
C ASP A 256 6.66 20.52 -72.09
N THR A 257 7.68 19.76 -72.50
CA THR A 257 8.48 18.89 -71.62
C THR A 257 9.18 19.68 -70.49
N VAL A 258 9.68 20.88 -70.80
CA VAL A 258 10.32 21.76 -69.80
C VAL A 258 9.31 22.22 -68.77
N ASN A 259 8.10 22.63 -69.18
CA ASN A 259 7.05 23.04 -68.24
C ASN A 259 6.63 21.88 -67.32
N GLU A 260 6.45 20.68 -67.88
CA GLU A 260 6.18 19.48 -67.07
C GLU A 260 7.30 19.19 -66.07
N ALA A 261 8.57 19.30 -66.49
CA ALA A 261 9.71 19.10 -65.62
C ALA A 261 9.79 20.13 -64.49
N VAL A 262 9.46 21.41 -64.74
CA VAL A 262 9.41 22.45 -63.70
C VAL A 262 8.31 22.13 -62.67
N LEU A 263 7.11 21.77 -63.12
CA LEU A 263 6.00 21.40 -62.22
C LEU A 263 6.37 20.21 -61.33
N ALA A 264 6.96 19.16 -61.91
CA ALA A 264 7.42 17.99 -61.16
C ALA A 264 8.52 18.33 -60.13
N MET A 265 9.39 19.30 -60.44
CA MET A 265 10.41 19.78 -59.49
C MET A 265 9.81 20.61 -58.35
N GLU A 266 8.80 21.44 -58.62
CA GLU A 266 8.07 22.19 -57.57
C GLU A 266 7.34 21.24 -56.62
N GLU A 267 6.66 20.23 -57.16
CA GLU A 267 6.00 19.18 -56.38
C GLU A 267 7.04 18.40 -55.54
N GLY A 268 8.17 18.01 -56.15
CA GLY A 268 9.27 17.35 -55.44
C GLY A 268 9.88 18.21 -54.32
N ALA A 269 9.98 19.53 -54.50
CA ALA A 269 10.44 20.44 -53.45
C ALA A 269 9.44 20.52 -52.28
N SER A 270 8.14 20.51 -52.57
CA SER A 270 7.08 20.47 -51.55
C SER A 270 7.11 19.17 -50.75
N GLU A 271 7.28 18.02 -51.40
CA GLU A 271 7.38 16.72 -50.72
C GLU A 271 8.58 16.65 -49.77
N VAL A 272 9.73 17.22 -50.18
CA VAL A 272 10.91 17.31 -49.30
C VAL A 272 10.63 18.17 -48.06
N GLU A 273 9.84 19.24 -48.19
CA GLU A 273 9.47 20.12 -47.07
C GLU A 273 8.53 19.43 -46.08
N ILE A 274 7.56 18.65 -46.57
CA ILE A 274 6.70 17.79 -45.75
C ILE A 274 7.54 16.71 -45.04
N GLY A 275 8.50 16.12 -45.76
CA GLY A 275 9.47 15.16 -45.22
C GLY A 275 10.31 15.75 -44.08
N LEU A 276 10.75 17.02 -44.23
CA LEU A 276 11.48 17.75 -43.19
C LEU A 276 10.66 17.85 -41.89
N GLY A 277 9.40 18.29 -41.99
CA GLY A 277 8.53 18.45 -40.82
C GLY A 277 8.21 17.13 -40.13
N THR A 278 8.12 16.03 -40.89
CA THR A 278 7.91 14.68 -40.32
C THR A 278 9.16 14.18 -39.59
N ALA A 279 10.34 14.37 -40.17
CA ALA A 279 11.61 14.02 -39.54
C ALA A 279 11.85 14.84 -38.25
N GLU A 280 11.51 16.13 -38.25
CA GLU A 280 11.62 16.98 -37.06
C GLU A 280 10.74 16.48 -35.90
N LYS A 281 9.49 16.10 -36.19
CA LYS A 281 8.60 15.47 -35.19
C LYS A 281 9.16 14.17 -34.64
N ALA A 282 9.77 13.33 -35.48
CA ALA A 282 10.43 12.11 -35.04
C ALA A 282 11.62 12.41 -34.11
N GLY A 283 12.41 13.44 -34.41
CA GLY A 283 13.52 13.90 -33.56
C GLY A 283 13.06 14.38 -32.18
N LEU A 284 11.95 15.12 -32.12
CA LEU A 284 11.33 15.54 -30.85
C LEU A 284 10.84 14.35 -30.02
N ALA A 285 10.23 13.35 -30.67
CA ALA A 285 9.77 12.14 -29.99
C ALA A 285 10.95 11.34 -29.39
N LEU A 286 12.06 11.21 -30.12
CA LEU A 286 13.27 10.55 -29.63
C LEU A 286 13.91 11.31 -28.46
N THR A 287 13.91 12.64 -28.51
CA THR A 287 14.39 13.47 -27.39
C THR A 287 13.52 13.29 -26.14
N ALA A 288 12.20 13.14 -26.30
CA ALA A 288 11.30 12.85 -25.19
C ALA A 288 11.58 11.47 -24.57
N ILE A 289 11.88 10.45 -25.38
CA ILE A 289 12.26 9.11 -24.88
C ILE A 289 13.54 9.20 -24.05
N ASP A 290 14.57 9.89 -24.56
CA ASP A 290 15.85 10.06 -23.85
C ASP A 290 15.65 10.76 -22.48
N GLN A 291 14.83 11.82 -22.42
CA GLN A 291 14.51 12.50 -21.17
C GLN A 291 13.77 11.60 -20.16
N VAL A 292 12.81 10.79 -20.63
CA VAL A 292 12.08 9.86 -19.77
C VAL A 292 13.01 8.80 -19.20
N SER A 293 13.88 8.22 -20.03
CA SER A 293 14.87 7.23 -19.58
C SER A 293 15.87 7.81 -18.57
N LEU A 294 16.35 9.05 -18.79
CA LEU A 294 17.24 9.73 -17.84
C LEU A 294 16.54 10.02 -16.50
N ARG A 295 15.25 10.35 -16.51
CA ARG A 295 14.48 10.54 -15.28
C ARG A 295 14.31 9.23 -14.52
N LEU A 296 13.94 8.14 -15.20
CA LEU A 296 13.81 6.82 -14.60
C LEU A 296 15.12 6.36 -13.93
N LYS A 297 16.27 6.63 -14.58
CA LYS A 297 17.58 6.36 -13.99
C LYS A 297 17.82 7.14 -12.69
N LYS A 298 17.51 8.45 -12.67
CA LYS A 298 17.66 9.27 -11.45
C LYS A 298 16.74 8.82 -10.32
N GLU A 299 15.52 8.42 -10.64
CA GLU A 299 14.57 7.90 -9.65
C GLU A 299 15.05 6.57 -9.06
N ALA A 300 15.65 5.71 -9.88
CA ALA A 300 16.25 4.46 -9.42
C ALA A 300 17.51 4.68 -8.56
N ASP A 301 18.37 5.65 -8.91
CA ASP A 301 19.56 6.00 -8.11
C ASP A 301 19.19 6.64 -6.74
N ALA A 302 17.98 7.17 -6.61
CA ALA A 302 17.49 7.83 -5.39
C ALA A 302 16.72 6.90 -4.44
N ALA A 303 16.35 5.70 -4.89
CA ALA A 303 15.60 4.70 -4.12
C ALA A 303 16.54 3.74 -3.37
#